data_AF-A0A327YR02-F1
#
_entry.id   AF-A0A327YR02-F1
#
_cell.length_a   1.000
_cell.length_b   1.000
_cell.length_c   1.000
_cell.angle_alpha   90.00
_cell.angle_beta   90.00
_cell.angle_gamma   90.00
#
_symmetry.space_group_name_H-M   'P 1'
#
loop_
_entity.id
_entity.type
_entity.pdbx_description
1 polymer ?
#
loop_
_entity_poly.entity_id
_entity_poly.type
_entity_poly.pdbx_seq_one_letter_code
_entity_poly.pdbx_strand_id
1 'polypeptide(L)'
;MDLTSPLARYGHPDDIAAMVRFLSDSEAGFITGHCFGANGGSAMPRAALAPVSGAVLGRARRITAVCTERALNRVTLWHHRLIKRLTRRDGMTATIHDIARSMGVSIATVSNALSGKGRVSEALKSRIRHEADRQGYAPSPSARALRTGRSGVIGLVLPDIANPLFPALAQAIEAEAQARGQGVLIADSRGTNEAQDAALDRLVRQGADALVLVPRRGTRVPTLGVPMAVIDATSNPANSICADHIAGGRLVIAHLRAQGHARILLVGQSPSSHVQTDRIAGMTHATGGDTPVHWLDDAPLPPPETLAAQGITAIATTSDLIALPLLTRLQAAGLRLPRDMAVTGFDNHAFSALVAPGLTTVAQDLRAIASGALGRLAAQLDSHPALPPRTVPVQLLRRGSTTTHPDTTHPDKETPA
;
A
#
# COMPACT_ATOMS: atom_id res chain seq x y z
N MET A 1 0.12 29.05 44.10
CA MET A 1 -0.02 29.51 42.70
C MET A 1 -1.49 29.75 42.46
N ASP A 2 -1.87 31.02 42.48
CA ASP A 2 -3.22 31.50 42.25
C ASP A 2 -3.50 31.45 40.74
N LEU A 3 -4.44 30.60 40.31
CA LEU A 3 -4.79 30.37 38.91
C LEU A 3 -5.85 31.35 38.38
N THR A 4 -6.22 32.37 39.14
CA THR A 4 -7.32 33.29 38.75
C THR A 4 -6.91 34.41 37.77
N SER A 5 -5.62 34.54 37.42
CA SER A 5 -5.14 35.74 36.72
C SER A 5 -5.26 35.81 35.18
N PRO A 6 -5.47 34.74 34.37
CA PRO A 6 -5.63 34.92 32.91
C PRO A 6 -7.09 35.01 32.43
N LEU A 7 -8.07 34.52 33.22
CA LEU A 7 -9.46 34.39 32.77
C LEU A 7 -10.33 35.64 33.04
N ALA A 8 -9.89 36.54 33.91
CA ALA A 8 -10.64 37.75 34.27
C ALA A 8 -10.68 38.84 33.18
N ARG A 9 -9.95 38.69 32.06
CA ARG A 9 -9.94 39.69 30.98
C ARG A 9 -10.96 39.47 29.86
N TYR A 10 -11.63 38.32 29.82
CA TYR A 10 -12.50 37.97 28.69
C TYR A 10 -13.68 37.08 29.09
N GLY A 11 -14.70 37.67 29.75
CA GLY A 11 -16.01 37.01 29.98
C GLY A 11 -16.72 37.53 31.24
N HIS A 12 -18.05 37.62 31.21
CA HIS A 12 -18.86 38.01 32.38
C HIS A 12 -18.78 36.89 33.44
N PRO A 13 -18.62 37.20 34.74
CA PRO A 13 -18.40 36.19 35.80
C PRO A 13 -19.46 35.08 35.85
N ASP A 14 -20.70 35.41 35.52
CA ASP A 14 -21.83 34.47 35.55
C ASP A 14 -21.72 33.35 34.49
N ASP A 15 -21.08 33.63 33.35
CA ASP A 15 -20.92 32.66 32.25
C ASP A 15 -19.89 31.57 32.60
N ILE A 16 -18.87 31.93 33.39
CA ILE A 16 -17.83 31.01 33.85
C ILE A 16 -18.42 30.10 34.94
N ALA A 17 -19.22 30.65 35.86
CA ALA A 17 -19.90 29.87 36.90
C ALA A 17 -20.91 28.86 36.33
N ALA A 18 -21.63 29.23 35.26
CA ALA A 18 -22.56 28.33 34.57
C ALA A 18 -21.84 27.17 33.87
N MET A 19 -20.67 27.42 33.27
CA MET A 19 -19.88 26.39 32.58
C MET A 19 -19.24 25.38 33.55
N VAL A 20 -18.76 25.83 34.71
CA VAL A 20 -18.20 24.95 35.76
C VAL A 20 -19.29 24.08 36.40
N ARG A 21 -20.50 24.62 36.62
CA ARG A 21 -21.65 23.82 37.09
C ARG A 21 -22.06 22.75 36.08
N PHE A 22 -22.11 23.09 34.79
CA PHE A 22 -22.47 22.15 33.72
C PHE A 22 -21.49 20.97 33.60
N LEU A 23 -20.19 21.22 33.75
CA LEU A 23 -19.17 20.16 33.72
C LEU A 23 -19.21 19.28 34.98
N SER A 24 -19.51 19.87 36.15
CA SER A 24 -19.64 19.10 37.39
C SER A 24 -20.90 18.22 37.41
N ASP A 25 -22.01 18.69 36.85
CA ASP A 25 -23.27 17.94 36.79
C ASP A 25 -23.26 16.82 35.72
N SER A 26 -22.38 16.91 34.71
CA SER A 26 -22.28 15.92 33.64
C SER A 26 -21.33 14.75 33.94
N GLU A 27 -20.32 14.93 34.79
CA GLU A 27 -19.48 13.82 35.29
C GLU A 27 -20.19 12.94 36.34
N ALA A 28 -21.16 13.48 37.07
CA ALA A 28 -21.93 12.72 38.08
C ALA A 28 -22.93 11.70 37.47
N GLY A 29 -23.24 11.80 36.17
CA GLY A 29 -24.24 10.94 35.50
C GLY A 29 -23.66 9.78 34.67
N PHE A 30 -22.34 9.71 34.49
CA PHE A 30 -21.72 8.75 33.55
C PHE A 30 -20.89 7.64 34.20
N ILE A 31 -20.70 7.65 35.53
CA ILE A 31 -19.96 6.63 36.27
C ILE A 31 -20.90 5.88 37.25
N THR A 32 -21.99 5.31 36.74
CA THR A 32 -22.66 4.18 37.40
C THR A 32 -23.41 3.37 36.36
N GLY A 33 -22.85 2.22 36.00
CA GLY A 33 -23.56 1.20 35.24
C GLY A 33 -22.73 0.66 34.10
N HIS A 34 -21.86 -0.31 34.41
CA HIS A 34 -21.62 -1.54 33.64
C HIS A 34 -20.48 -2.31 34.31
N CYS A 35 -20.79 -3.05 35.39
CA CYS A 35 -19.98 -4.15 35.91
C CYS A 35 -20.86 -5.05 36.80
N PHE A 36 -20.69 -6.37 36.63
CA PHE A 36 -21.30 -7.52 37.32
C PHE A 36 -22.65 -8.04 36.82
N GLY A 37 -22.68 -9.36 36.56
CA GLY A 37 -23.79 -10.10 35.98
C GLY A 37 -24.30 -11.25 36.83
N ALA A 38 -25.12 -12.08 36.17
CA ALA A 38 -25.65 -13.39 36.57
C ALA A 38 -26.43 -13.53 37.90
N ASN A 39 -27.61 -14.15 37.75
CA ASN A 39 -28.48 -14.81 38.74
C ASN A 39 -29.36 -13.96 39.68
N GLY A 40 -30.67 -14.10 39.47
CA GLY A 40 -31.63 -14.42 40.54
C GLY A 40 -32.30 -13.27 41.31
N GLY A 41 -33.61 -13.11 41.08
CA GLY A 41 -34.58 -12.98 42.17
C GLY A 41 -34.88 -11.60 42.78
N SER A 42 -36.17 -11.27 42.72
CA SER A 42 -36.96 -10.41 43.63
C SER A 42 -37.00 -8.90 43.39
N ALA A 43 -38.22 -8.37 43.56
CA ALA A 43 -38.69 -7.03 43.26
C ALA A 43 -38.88 -6.19 44.52
N MET A 44 -38.92 -4.85 44.35
CA MET A 44 -39.68 -3.78 45.07
C MET A 44 -38.80 -2.54 45.41
N PRO A 45 -39.37 -1.33 45.66
CA PRO A 45 -40.56 -0.68 45.10
C PRO A 45 -40.30 0.75 44.56
N ARG A 46 -41.25 1.24 43.75
CA ARG A 46 -41.35 2.60 43.20
C ARG A 46 -41.78 3.62 44.27
N ALA A 47 -41.05 4.74 44.39
CA ALA A 47 -41.51 5.95 45.06
C ALA A 47 -41.61 7.12 44.06
N ALA A 48 -42.59 7.98 44.32
CA ALA A 48 -43.25 8.89 43.38
C ALA A 48 -42.45 10.14 42.99
N LEU A 49 -42.58 10.57 41.73
CA LEU A 49 -42.31 11.93 41.27
C LEU A 49 -43.47 12.37 40.35
N ALA A 50 -44.10 13.50 40.69
CA ALA A 50 -45.23 14.08 39.98
C ALA A 50 -44.86 14.58 38.57
N PRO A 51 -45.79 14.58 37.59
CA PRO A 51 -45.45 14.97 36.23
C PRO A 51 -45.47 16.50 36.06
N VAL A 52 -44.32 17.07 35.70
CA VAL A 52 -44.23 18.42 35.13
C VAL A 52 -44.80 18.38 33.70
N SER A 53 -45.76 19.27 33.40
CA SER A 53 -46.46 19.33 32.11
C SER A 53 -45.50 19.45 30.91
N GLY A 54 -45.71 18.59 29.90
CA GLY A 54 -44.86 18.46 28.70
C GLY A 54 -44.72 19.73 27.85
N ALA A 55 -45.56 20.74 28.05
CA ALA A 55 -45.45 22.03 27.39
C ALA A 55 -44.23 22.86 27.85
N VAL A 56 -43.79 22.68 29.11
CA VAL A 56 -42.64 23.40 29.69
C VAL A 56 -41.31 22.79 29.22
N LEU A 57 -41.22 21.46 29.11
CA LEU A 57 -40.06 20.78 28.54
C LEU A 57 -39.88 21.08 27.04
N GLY A 58 -40.97 21.28 26.29
CA GLY A 58 -40.94 21.57 24.86
C GLY A 58 -40.41 22.96 24.50
N ARG A 59 -40.63 23.97 25.34
CA ARG A 59 -40.05 25.32 25.17
C ARG A 59 -38.60 25.39 25.64
N ALA A 60 -38.27 24.74 26.76
CA ALA A 60 -36.90 24.66 27.24
C ALA A 60 -35.99 23.98 26.20
N ARG A 61 -36.38 22.83 25.64
CA ARG A 61 -35.60 22.14 24.60
C ARG A 61 -35.36 22.96 23.33
N ARG A 62 -36.32 23.79 22.90
CA ARG A 62 -36.16 24.65 21.70
C ARG A 62 -35.25 25.84 21.96
N ILE A 63 -35.33 26.46 23.13
CA ILE A 63 -34.43 27.56 23.51
C ILE A 63 -33.01 27.02 23.73
N THR A 64 -32.86 25.88 24.40
CA THR A 64 -31.55 25.22 24.55
C THR A 64 -30.97 24.85 23.20
N ALA A 65 -31.73 24.26 22.26
CA ALA A 65 -31.25 23.86 20.94
C ALA A 65 -30.77 25.05 20.08
N VAL A 66 -31.55 26.15 20.02
CA VAL A 66 -31.20 27.34 19.22
C VAL A 66 -30.04 28.12 19.85
N CYS A 67 -29.96 28.17 21.19
CA CYS A 67 -28.83 28.76 21.90
C CYS A 67 -27.56 27.93 21.75
N THR A 68 -27.65 26.59 21.77
CA THR A 68 -26.51 25.71 21.52
C THR A 68 -26.04 25.82 20.07
N GLU A 69 -26.90 25.91 19.06
CA GLU A 69 -26.46 25.92 17.67
C GLU A 69 -25.77 27.24 17.26
N ARG A 70 -26.24 28.39 17.76
CA ARG A 70 -25.58 29.69 17.54
C ARG A 70 -24.33 29.88 18.41
N ALA A 71 -24.33 29.38 19.65
CA ALA A 71 -23.14 29.42 20.51
C ALA A 71 -22.08 28.43 20.01
N LEU A 72 -22.44 27.20 19.63
CA LEU A 72 -21.54 26.23 19.00
C LEU A 72 -21.04 26.76 17.66
N ASN A 73 -21.83 27.40 16.80
CA ASN A 73 -21.29 27.98 15.57
C ASN A 73 -20.33 29.15 15.82
N ARG A 74 -20.57 30.01 16.81
CA ARG A 74 -19.64 31.11 17.15
C ARG A 74 -18.39 30.61 17.86
N VAL A 75 -18.50 29.63 18.75
CA VAL A 75 -17.38 28.98 19.43
C VAL A 75 -16.59 28.09 18.46
N THR A 76 -17.24 27.45 17.48
CA THR A 76 -16.57 26.65 16.43
C THR A 76 -15.92 27.55 15.40
N LEU A 77 -16.52 28.67 15.00
CA LEU A 77 -15.87 29.65 14.12
C LEU A 77 -14.75 30.42 14.84
N TRP A 78 -14.90 30.70 16.13
CA TRP A 78 -13.85 31.31 16.94
C TRP A 78 -12.73 30.32 17.22
N HIS A 79 -13.02 29.06 17.60
CA HIS A 79 -12.02 28.00 17.66
C HIS A 79 -11.41 27.74 16.30
N HIS A 80 -12.13 27.73 15.18
CA HIS A 80 -11.52 27.51 13.86
C HIS A 80 -10.65 28.70 13.42
N ARG A 81 -10.97 29.93 13.83
CA ARG A 81 -10.13 31.13 13.61
C ARG A 81 -8.96 31.24 14.59
N LEU A 82 -9.15 30.80 15.84
CA LEU A 82 -8.14 30.77 16.89
C LEU A 82 -7.18 29.60 16.64
N ILE A 83 -7.68 28.40 16.32
CA ILE A 83 -6.94 27.28 15.75
C ILE A 83 -6.28 27.73 14.45
N LYS A 84 -6.92 28.37 13.45
CA LYS A 84 -6.18 28.91 12.29
C LYS A 84 -5.10 29.96 12.64
N ARG A 85 -5.25 30.70 13.74
CA ARG A 85 -4.24 31.68 14.22
C ARG A 85 -3.17 31.05 15.11
N LEU A 86 -3.45 29.95 15.81
CA LEU A 86 -2.57 29.22 16.75
C LEU A 86 -1.93 27.96 16.12
N THR A 87 -2.55 27.40 15.07
CA THR A 87 -2.01 26.39 14.14
C THR A 87 -1.37 27.01 12.91
N ARG A 88 -1.28 28.36 12.85
CA ARG A 88 -0.10 29.00 12.26
C ARG A 88 1.09 28.77 13.20
N ARG A 89 1.46 27.50 13.37
CA ARG A 89 2.73 27.07 13.94
C ARG A 89 3.53 26.49 12.77
N ASP A 90 4.60 27.19 12.43
CA ASP A 90 5.89 26.60 12.07
C ASP A 90 5.90 25.59 10.91
N GLY A 91 5.27 25.98 9.80
CA GLY A 91 5.24 25.20 8.55
C GLY A 91 5.58 25.99 7.29
N MET A 92 6.28 27.13 7.39
CA MET A 92 6.89 27.73 6.21
C MET A 92 8.38 27.42 6.24
N THR A 93 8.80 26.39 5.49
CA THR A 93 10.14 26.40 4.90
C THR A 93 10.35 27.78 4.30
N ALA A 94 11.46 28.44 4.64
CA ALA A 94 11.76 29.77 4.10
C ALA A 94 11.60 29.75 2.56
N THR A 95 11.12 30.85 1.98
CA THR A 95 10.97 30.95 0.53
C THR A 95 12.21 31.57 -0.10
N ILE A 96 12.34 31.48 -1.43
CA ILE A 96 13.47 32.10 -2.13
C ILE A 96 13.47 33.63 -1.98
N HIS A 97 12.29 34.21 -1.75
CA HIS A 97 12.10 35.62 -1.44
C HIS A 97 12.67 36.00 -0.07
N ASP A 98 12.55 35.11 0.93
CA ASP A 98 13.05 35.36 2.28
C ASP A 98 14.58 35.31 2.31
N ILE A 99 15.19 34.38 1.58
CA ILE A 99 16.65 34.36 1.38
C ILE A 99 17.11 35.64 0.68
N ALA A 100 16.49 36.01 -0.45
CA ALA A 100 16.86 37.20 -1.21
C ALA A 100 16.79 38.47 -0.34
N ARG A 101 15.73 38.60 0.45
CA ARG A 101 15.53 39.71 1.39
C ARG A 101 16.60 39.74 2.48
N SER A 102 16.91 38.60 3.09
CA SER A 102 17.91 38.51 4.19
C SER A 102 19.33 38.86 3.75
N MET A 103 19.67 38.55 2.49
CA MET A 103 21.01 38.74 1.95
C MET A 103 21.18 40.03 1.17
N GLY A 104 20.10 40.79 0.94
CA GLY A 104 20.12 42.02 0.16
C GLY A 104 20.47 41.80 -1.32
N VAL A 105 20.12 40.63 -1.89
CA VAL A 105 20.39 40.29 -3.30
C VAL A 105 19.08 40.06 -4.05
N SER A 106 19.13 40.08 -5.39
CA SER A 106 17.93 39.81 -6.20
C SER A 106 17.50 38.33 -6.09
N ILE A 107 16.20 38.06 -6.25
CA ILE A 107 15.67 36.68 -6.33
C ILE A 107 16.36 35.90 -7.45
N ALA A 108 16.66 36.55 -8.58
CA ALA A 108 17.39 35.96 -9.69
C ALA A 108 18.82 35.55 -9.28
N THR A 109 19.50 36.35 -8.46
CA THR A 109 20.83 36.03 -7.92
C THR A 109 20.78 34.80 -7.01
N VAL A 110 19.79 34.72 -6.11
CA VAL A 110 19.58 33.54 -5.25
C VAL A 110 19.26 32.30 -6.09
N SER A 111 18.35 32.42 -7.05
CA SER A 111 17.97 31.34 -7.96
C SER A 111 19.15 30.82 -8.76
N ASN A 112 19.95 31.73 -9.34
CA ASN A 112 21.17 31.40 -10.10
C ASN A 112 22.24 30.73 -9.22
N ALA A 113 22.45 31.24 -8.01
CA ALA A 113 23.41 30.69 -7.06
C ALA A 113 23.04 29.27 -6.59
N LEU A 114 21.76 29.03 -6.26
CA LEU A 114 21.25 27.72 -5.86
C LEU A 114 21.15 26.74 -7.03
N SER A 115 20.86 27.25 -8.24
CA SER A 115 20.75 26.42 -9.46
C SER A 115 22.07 26.15 -10.16
N GLY A 116 23.16 26.79 -9.74
CA GLY A 116 24.48 26.70 -10.38
C GLY A 116 24.56 27.35 -11.77
N LYS A 117 23.54 28.12 -12.18
CA LYS A 117 23.46 28.80 -13.49
C LYS A 117 23.87 30.27 -13.35
N GLY A 118 24.51 30.83 -14.38
CA GLY A 118 24.88 32.26 -14.42
C GLY A 118 26.22 32.62 -13.75
N ARG A 119 26.66 33.87 -13.93
CA ARG A 119 27.95 34.40 -13.42
C ARG A 119 27.81 34.90 -11.98
N VAL A 120 27.60 33.99 -11.03
CA VAL A 120 27.65 34.28 -9.59
C VAL A 120 29.00 33.79 -9.05
N SER A 121 29.70 34.59 -8.25
CA SER A 121 30.99 34.18 -7.65
C SER A 121 30.81 33.00 -6.69
N GLU A 122 31.80 32.11 -6.60
CA GLU A 122 31.73 30.95 -5.70
C GLU A 122 31.58 31.37 -4.23
N ALA A 123 32.23 32.48 -3.83
CA ALA A 123 32.06 33.06 -2.50
C ALA A 123 30.59 33.45 -2.21
N LEU A 124 29.90 34.06 -3.17
CA LEU A 124 28.49 34.43 -3.01
C LEU A 124 27.57 33.20 -3.05
N LYS A 125 27.87 32.20 -3.90
CA LYS A 125 27.13 30.92 -3.90
C LYS A 125 27.21 30.22 -2.56
N SER A 126 28.40 30.16 -1.95
CA SER A 126 28.60 29.56 -0.63
C SER A 126 27.79 30.28 0.46
N ARG A 127 27.79 31.62 0.45
CA ARG A 127 26.99 32.42 1.39
C ARG A 127 25.49 32.20 1.21
N ILE A 128 25.01 32.09 -0.02
CA ILE A 128 23.60 31.86 -0.32
C ILE A 128 23.15 30.46 0.13
N ARG A 129 23.97 29.42 -0.08
CA ARG A 129 23.66 28.07 0.42
C ARG A 129 23.62 28.03 1.94
N HIS A 130 24.61 28.62 2.60
CA HIS A 130 24.65 28.69 4.06
C HIS A 130 23.42 29.40 4.65
N GLU A 131 22.99 30.50 4.03
CA GLU A 131 21.79 31.22 4.49
C GLU A 131 20.49 30.46 4.20
N ALA A 132 20.42 29.75 3.06
CA ALA A 132 19.30 28.86 2.75
C ALA A 132 19.18 27.73 3.80
N ASP A 133 20.29 27.09 4.15
CA ASP A 133 20.35 26.04 5.16
C ASP A 133 19.97 26.58 6.55
N ARG A 134 20.51 27.75 6.93
CA ARG A 134 20.19 28.44 8.20
C ARG A 134 18.69 28.74 8.34
N GLN A 135 18.03 29.08 7.25
CA GLN A 135 16.60 29.41 7.25
C GLN A 135 15.69 28.20 7.00
N GLY A 136 16.24 26.99 6.83
CA GLY A 136 15.46 25.80 6.49
C GLY A 136 14.76 25.90 5.13
N TYR A 137 15.37 26.62 4.18
CA TYR A 137 14.87 26.68 2.81
C TYR A 137 15.05 25.32 2.14
N ALA A 138 13.93 24.72 1.73
CA ALA A 138 13.91 23.58 0.83
C ALA A 138 13.33 24.04 -0.52
N PRO A 139 14.03 23.80 -1.65
CA PRO A 139 13.45 24.08 -2.96
C PRO A 139 12.14 23.31 -3.12
N SER A 140 11.05 24.01 -3.45
CA SER A 140 9.78 23.33 -3.71
C SER A 140 9.93 22.34 -4.88
N PRO A 141 9.23 21.19 -4.87
CA PRO A 141 9.25 20.24 -5.98
C PRO A 141 8.97 20.91 -7.34
N SER A 142 8.05 21.89 -7.38
CA SER A 142 7.76 22.68 -8.58
C SER A 142 8.93 23.57 -9.03
N ALA A 143 9.66 24.19 -8.10
CA ALA A 143 10.86 24.97 -8.44
C ALA A 143 12.01 24.08 -8.93
N ARG A 144 12.13 22.86 -8.38
CA ARG A 144 13.07 21.84 -8.86
C ARG A 144 12.70 21.40 -10.28
N ALA A 145 11.43 21.10 -10.53
CA ALA A 145 10.91 20.70 -11.83
C ALA A 145 11.14 21.77 -12.91
N LEU A 146 10.89 23.05 -12.60
CA LEU A 146 11.18 24.15 -13.51
C LEU A 146 12.68 24.28 -13.84
N ARG A 147 13.56 23.91 -12.89
CA ARG A 147 15.02 23.99 -13.07
C ARG A 147 15.58 22.84 -13.91
N THR A 148 15.12 21.62 -13.64
CA THR A 148 15.61 20.36 -14.25
C THR A 148 14.80 19.94 -15.47
N GLY A 149 13.61 20.51 -15.67
CA GLY A 149 12.62 20.00 -16.62
C GLY A 149 11.96 18.68 -16.18
N ARG A 150 12.24 18.20 -14.96
CA ARG A 150 11.82 16.89 -14.44
C ARG A 150 11.28 17.03 -13.02
N SER A 151 10.08 16.51 -12.76
CA SER A 151 9.43 16.57 -11.44
C SER A 151 10.13 15.71 -10.38
N GLY A 152 10.90 14.70 -10.80
CA GLY A 152 11.44 13.67 -9.94
C GLY A 152 10.39 12.63 -9.52
N VAL A 153 9.28 12.50 -10.26
CA VAL A 153 8.17 11.61 -9.92
C VAL A 153 8.04 10.49 -10.93
N ILE A 154 7.91 9.25 -10.44
CA ILE A 154 7.57 8.07 -11.22
C ILE A 154 6.12 7.70 -10.94
N GLY A 155 5.32 7.51 -11.98
CA GLY A 155 3.98 6.96 -11.84
C GLY A 155 4.02 5.43 -11.84
N LEU A 156 3.34 4.77 -10.91
CA LEU A 156 3.20 3.31 -10.85
C LEU A 156 1.72 2.95 -11.00
N VAL A 157 1.39 2.22 -12.07
CA VAL A 157 0.04 1.67 -12.28
C VAL A 157 0.03 0.18 -11.95
N LEU A 158 -0.80 -0.19 -10.99
CA LEU A 158 -1.01 -1.57 -10.53
C LEU A 158 -2.38 -2.08 -10.96
N PRO A 159 -2.53 -3.40 -11.20
CA PRO A 159 -3.77 -3.97 -11.73
C PRO A 159 -4.87 -4.16 -10.67
N ASP A 160 -4.47 -4.34 -9.41
CA ASP A 160 -5.36 -4.49 -8.25
C ASP A 160 -4.55 -4.37 -6.96
N ILE A 161 -4.67 -3.27 -6.22
CA ILE A 161 -3.91 -3.08 -4.97
C ILE A 161 -4.31 -4.05 -3.84
N ALA A 162 -5.46 -4.74 -3.97
CA ALA A 162 -5.92 -5.70 -2.97
C ALA A 162 -5.13 -7.02 -3.02
N ASN A 163 -4.45 -7.34 -4.13
CA ASN A 163 -3.56 -8.50 -4.18
C ASN A 163 -2.22 -8.16 -3.50
N PRO A 164 -1.82 -8.88 -2.42
CA PRO A 164 -0.63 -8.57 -1.62
C PRO A 164 0.71 -8.55 -2.37
N LEU A 165 0.82 -9.19 -3.53
CA LEU A 165 2.02 -9.11 -4.38
C LEU A 165 2.32 -7.65 -4.79
N PHE A 166 1.29 -6.87 -5.11
CA PHE A 166 1.49 -5.54 -5.70
C PHE A 166 1.89 -4.46 -4.68
N PRO A 167 1.35 -4.42 -3.45
CA PRO A 167 1.92 -3.59 -2.39
C PRO A 167 3.40 -3.91 -2.10
N ALA A 168 3.79 -5.19 -2.10
CA ALA A 168 5.19 -5.57 -1.91
C ALA A 168 6.09 -5.09 -3.07
N LEU A 169 5.61 -5.23 -4.31
CA LEU A 169 6.30 -4.69 -5.49
C LEU A 169 6.37 -3.15 -5.45
N ALA A 170 5.31 -2.48 -5.02
CA ALA A 170 5.29 -1.03 -4.88
C ALA A 170 6.31 -0.54 -3.85
N GLN A 171 6.46 -1.24 -2.73
CA GLN A 171 7.50 -0.96 -1.73
C GLN A 171 8.90 -1.15 -2.32
N ALA A 172 9.14 -2.23 -3.08
CA ALA A 172 10.43 -2.44 -3.73
C ALA A 172 10.76 -1.33 -4.76
N ILE A 173 9.77 -0.88 -5.53
CA ILE A 173 9.90 0.24 -6.47
C ILE A 173 10.14 1.56 -5.73
N GLU A 174 9.43 1.81 -4.64
CA GLU A 174 9.58 3.02 -3.83
C GLU A 174 10.98 3.12 -3.23
N ALA A 175 11.49 2.05 -2.62
CA ALA A 175 12.83 2.04 -2.04
C ALA A 175 13.92 2.32 -3.11
N GLU A 176 13.75 1.71 -4.28
CA GLU A 176 14.66 1.86 -5.42
C GLU A 176 14.57 3.27 -6.04
N ALA A 177 13.37 3.87 -6.08
CA ALA A 177 13.16 5.26 -6.52
C ALA A 177 13.73 6.26 -5.52
N GLN A 178 13.54 6.02 -4.21
CA GLN A 178 14.05 6.86 -3.13
C GLN A 178 15.58 6.91 -3.15
N ALA A 179 16.25 5.78 -3.40
CA ALA A 179 17.70 5.72 -3.60
C ALA A 179 18.20 6.59 -4.77
N ARG A 180 17.34 6.89 -5.75
CA ARG A 180 17.60 7.81 -6.88
C ARG A 180 17.14 9.25 -6.62
N GLY A 181 16.62 9.54 -5.43
CA GLY A 181 16.05 10.85 -5.08
C GLY A 181 14.73 11.15 -5.80
N GLN A 182 14.00 10.11 -6.20
CA GLN A 182 12.70 10.20 -6.89
C GLN A 182 11.56 9.81 -5.94
N GLY A 183 10.36 10.33 -6.19
CA GLY A 183 9.12 9.93 -5.52
C GLY A 183 8.25 9.04 -6.42
N VAL A 184 7.31 8.29 -5.82
CA VAL A 184 6.39 7.41 -6.54
C VAL A 184 4.93 7.83 -6.32
N LEU A 185 4.15 7.95 -7.40
CA LEU A 185 2.70 8.11 -7.36
C LEU A 185 2.03 6.83 -7.84
N ILE A 186 1.19 6.22 -6.99
CA ILE A 186 0.56 4.93 -7.28
C ILE A 186 -0.89 5.16 -7.77
N ALA A 187 -1.28 4.47 -8.84
CA ALA A 187 -2.65 4.36 -9.29
C ALA A 187 -3.06 2.89 -9.44
N ASP A 188 -4.32 2.61 -9.10
CA ASP A 188 -4.95 1.30 -9.27
C ASP A 188 -5.86 1.35 -10.52
N SER A 189 -5.58 0.48 -11.50
CA SER A 189 -6.30 0.47 -12.78
C SER A 189 -7.63 -0.29 -12.74
N ARG A 190 -7.93 -1.06 -11.69
CA ARG A 190 -9.23 -1.71 -11.40
C ARG A 190 -9.93 -2.48 -12.55
N GLY A 191 -9.21 -2.95 -13.57
CA GLY A 191 -9.63 -4.13 -14.33
C GLY A 191 -9.90 -3.97 -15.83
N THR A 192 -10.13 -2.76 -16.36
CA THR A 192 -10.42 -2.56 -17.80
C THR A 192 -9.30 -1.80 -18.51
N ASN A 193 -9.25 -1.88 -19.84
CA ASN A 193 -8.30 -1.11 -20.66
C ASN A 193 -8.49 0.40 -20.43
N GLU A 194 -9.75 0.85 -20.38
CA GLU A 194 -10.11 2.27 -20.22
C GLU A 194 -9.68 2.79 -18.85
N ALA A 195 -9.86 1.99 -17.80
CA ALA A 195 -9.47 2.35 -16.44
C ALA A 195 -7.94 2.37 -16.29
N GLN A 196 -7.22 1.48 -16.97
CA GLN A 196 -5.76 1.51 -17.06
C GLN A 196 -5.24 2.74 -17.81
N ASP A 197 -5.75 3.00 -19.02
CA ASP A 197 -5.36 4.15 -19.84
C ASP A 197 -5.65 5.45 -19.08
N ALA A 198 -6.82 5.56 -18.44
CA ALA A 198 -7.17 6.71 -17.60
C ALA A 198 -6.28 6.87 -16.35
N ALA A 199 -5.79 5.77 -15.76
CA ALA A 199 -4.85 5.81 -14.65
C ALA A 199 -3.48 6.34 -15.10
N LEU A 200 -2.95 5.83 -16.22
CA LEU A 200 -1.70 6.29 -16.82
C LEU A 200 -1.76 7.77 -17.17
N ASP A 201 -2.79 8.20 -17.89
CA ASP A 201 -3.00 9.60 -18.26
C ASP A 201 -3.09 10.54 -17.06
N ARG A 202 -3.71 10.09 -15.96
CA ARG A 202 -3.82 10.86 -14.73
C ARG A 202 -2.47 11.09 -14.09
N LEU A 203 -1.61 10.07 -14.04
CA LEU A 203 -0.26 10.18 -13.51
C LEU A 203 0.61 11.11 -14.35
N VAL A 204 0.50 11.04 -15.69
CA VAL A 204 1.17 11.98 -16.59
C VAL A 204 0.73 13.42 -16.31
N ARG A 205 -0.59 13.68 -16.21
CA ARG A 205 -1.10 15.02 -15.87
C ARG A 205 -0.70 15.51 -14.48
N GLN A 206 -0.43 14.59 -13.56
CA GLN A 206 0.09 14.90 -12.22
C GLN A 206 1.60 15.13 -12.19
N GLY A 207 2.25 15.09 -13.36
CA GLY A 207 3.66 15.42 -13.54
C GLY A 207 4.60 14.24 -13.39
N ALA A 208 4.14 12.99 -13.54
CA ALA A 208 5.06 11.86 -13.61
C ALA A 208 6.00 12.00 -14.83
N ASP A 209 7.32 11.94 -14.59
CA ASP A 209 8.34 12.01 -15.64
C ASP A 209 8.44 10.70 -16.43
N ALA A 210 8.08 9.59 -15.79
CA ALA A 210 8.09 8.24 -16.35
C ALA A 210 7.06 7.35 -15.66
N LEU A 211 6.73 6.23 -16.28
CA LEU A 211 5.70 5.30 -15.82
C LEU A 211 6.24 3.88 -15.64
N VAL A 212 5.80 3.20 -14.60
CA VAL A 212 5.88 1.76 -14.44
C VAL A 212 4.47 1.20 -14.53
N LEU A 213 4.25 0.25 -15.42
CA LEU A 213 2.96 -0.41 -15.61
C LEU A 213 3.09 -1.90 -15.30
N VAL A 214 2.26 -2.37 -14.39
CA VAL A 214 1.93 -3.80 -14.27
C VAL A 214 0.54 -3.97 -14.91
N PRO A 215 0.43 -4.56 -16.12
CA PRO A 215 -0.82 -4.62 -16.83
C PRO A 215 -1.79 -5.57 -16.15
N ARG A 216 -3.07 -5.28 -16.29
CA ARG A 216 -4.12 -6.21 -15.86
C ARG A 216 -4.21 -7.36 -16.86
N ARG A 217 -4.59 -8.56 -16.39
CA ARG A 217 -4.92 -9.69 -17.28
C ARG A 217 -5.95 -9.28 -18.35
N GLY A 218 -5.68 -9.62 -19.61
CA GLY A 218 -6.52 -9.26 -20.75
C GLY A 218 -6.44 -7.80 -21.22
N THR A 219 -5.61 -6.95 -20.59
CA THR A 219 -5.41 -5.57 -21.05
C THR A 219 -4.22 -5.42 -21.99
N ARG A 220 -4.30 -4.44 -22.90
CA ARG A 220 -3.20 -4.05 -23.78
C ARG A 220 -2.25 -3.09 -23.07
N VAL A 221 -1.03 -2.97 -23.58
CA VAL A 221 -0.08 -1.93 -23.17
C VAL A 221 -0.21 -0.76 -24.14
N PRO A 222 -0.58 0.45 -23.69
CA PRO A 222 -0.66 1.62 -24.57
C PRO A 222 0.74 2.20 -24.86
N THR A 223 0.88 2.89 -25.99
CA THR A 223 2.07 3.72 -26.26
C THR A 223 1.80 5.13 -25.76
N LEU A 224 2.66 5.65 -24.89
CA LEU A 224 2.56 7.00 -24.33
C LEU A 224 3.81 7.81 -24.70
N GLY A 225 3.68 9.15 -24.70
CA GLY A 225 4.78 10.08 -24.98
C GLY A 225 5.80 10.22 -23.85
N VAL A 226 5.63 9.48 -22.75
CA VAL A 226 6.54 9.44 -21.60
C VAL A 226 7.25 8.08 -21.54
N PRO A 227 8.50 8.01 -21.06
CA PRO A 227 9.19 6.74 -20.83
C PRO A 227 8.36 5.80 -19.95
N MET A 228 8.28 4.54 -20.37
CA MET A 228 7.48 3.53 -19.68
C MET A 228 8.23 2.20 -19.58
N ALA A 229 8.26 1.65 -18.38
CA ALA A 229 8.69 0.27 -18.11
C ALA A 229 7.45 -0.57 -17.82
N VAL A 230 7.39 -1.76 -18.42
CA VAL A 230 6.27 -2.68 -18.28
C VAL A 230 6.76 -3.95 -17.59
N ILE A 231 6.09 -4.34 -16.52
CA ILE A 231 6.42 -5.53 -15.73
C ILE A 231 5.43 -6.64 -16.08
N ASP A 232 5.92 -7.86 -16.31
CA ASP A 232 5.10 -9.07 -16.49
C ASP A 232 4.10 -9.01 -17.66
N ALA A 233 4.45 -8.30 -18.74
CA ALA A 233 3.72 -8.32 -20.01
C ALA A 233 4.32 -9.38 -20.96
N THR A 234 4.53 -10.61 -20.50
CA THR A 234 5.15 -11.67 -21.31
C THR A 234 4.43 -11.82 -22.64
N SER A 235 5.21 -12.06 -23.72
CA SER A 235 4.82 -12.03 -25.15
C SER A 235 4.51 -10.66 -25.77
N ASN A 236 4.48 -9.58 -24.99
CA ASN A 236 4.36 -8.22 -25.53
C ASN A 236 5.75 -7.62 -25.81
N PRO A 237 6.02 -7.04 -26.99
CA PRO A 237 7.27 -6.32 -27.28
C PRO A 237 7.58 -5.18 -26.30
N ALA A 238 6.57 -4.62 -25.64
CA ALA A 238 6.71 -3.58 -24.62
C ALA A 238 7.20 -4.10 -23.26
N ASN A 239 7.25 -5.43 -23.06
CA ASN A 239 7.72 -6.02 -21.82
C ASN A 239 9.16 -5.58 -21.53
N SER A 240 9.36 -5.00 -20.36
CA SER A 240 10.63 -4.46 -19.94
C SER A 240 11.35 -5.41 -18.99
N ILE A 241 10.60 -5.99 -18.06
CA ILE A 241 11.13 -6.93 -17.08
C ILE A 241 10.03 -7.90 -16.64
N CYS A 242 10.38 -9.15 -16.39
CA CYS A 242 9.47 -10.12 -15.82
C CYS A 242 10.22 -11.13 -14.95
N ALA A 243 9.53 -11.78 -14.03
CA ALA A 243 10.07 -12.97 -13.39
C ALA A 243 10.09 -14.15 -14.38
N ASP A 244 10.95 -15.13 -14.14
CA ASP A 244 10.99 -16.36 -14.93
C ASP A 244 9.85 -17.32 -14.54
N HIS A 245 8.63 -16.98 -14.97
CA HIS A 245 7.42 -17.73 -14.65
C HIS A 245 7.46 -19.17 -15.15
N ILE A 246 8.06 -19.41 -16.33
CA ILE A 246 8.22 -20.75 -16.91
C ILE A 246 9.22 -21.57 -16.08
N ALA A 247 10.39 -21.02 -15.75
CA ALA A 247 11.35 -21.72 -14.89
C ALA A 247 10.76 -21.99 -13.50
N GLY A 248 10.01 -21.05 -12.94
CA GLY A 248 9.29 -21.24 -11.68
C GLY A 248 8.31 -22.41 -11.72
N GLY A 249 7.51 -22.51 -12.79
CA GLY A 249 6.62 -23.66 -13.01
C GLY A 249 7.37 -24.99 -13.08
N ARG A 250 8.53 -25.03 -13.75
CA ARG A 250 9.39 -26.22 -13.81
C ARG A 250 9.94 -26.60 -12.43
N LEU A 251 10.39 -25.62 -11.64
CA LEU A 251 10.91 -25.84 -10.28
C LEU A 251 9.85 -26.50 -9.37
N VAL A 252 8.60 -26.04 -9.45
CA VAL A 252 7.47 -26.61 -8.68
C VAL A 252 7.28 -28.10 -8.98
N ILE A 253 7.21 -28.46 -10.26
CA ILE A 253 6.95 -29.85 -10.65
C ILE A 253 8.16 -30.74 -10.40
N ALA A 254 9.38 -30.26 -10.68
CA ALA A 254 10.59 -30.99 -10.37
C ALA A 254 10.67 -31.34 -8.87
N HIS A 255 10.29 -30.39 -8.01
CA HIS A 255 10.23 -30.60 -6.56
C HIS A 255 9.19 -31.66 -6.16
N LEU A 256 7.96 -31.57 -6.67
CA LEU A 256 6.91 -32.55 -6.37
C LEU A 256 7.27 -33.96 -6.89
N ARG A 257 7.88 -34.06 -8.08
CA ARG A 257 8.35 -35.32 -8.66
C ARG A 257 9.50 -35.92 -7.85
N ALA A 258 10.43 -35.11 -7.36
CA ALA A 258 11.52 -35.57 -6.49
C ALA A 258 11.00 -36.16 -5.17
N GLN A 259 9.78 -35.81 -4.76
CA GLN A 259 9.10 -36.36 -3.58
C GLN A 259 8.21 -37.59 -3.91
N GLY A 260 8.20 -38.04 -5.17
CA GLY A 260 7.45 -39.21 -5.61
C GLY A 260 6.02 -38.94 -6.07
N HIS A 261 5.58 -37.67 -6.16
CA HIS A 261 4.25 -37.36 -6.66
C HIS A 261 4.16 -37.57 -8.17
N ALA A 262 3.33 -38.53 -8.59
CA ALA A 262 3.10 -38.82 -10.00
C ALA A 262 1.80 -38.22 -10.55
N ARG A 263 0.76 -38.16 -9.72
CA ARG A 263 -0.58 -37.64 -10.06
C ARG A 263 -0.74 -36.25 -9.43
N ILE A 264 -0.39 -35.24 -10.21
CA ILE A 264 -0.38 -33.83 -9.82
C ILE A 264 -1.53 -33.12 -10.55
N LEU A 265 -2.32 -32.33 -9.84
CA LEU A 265 -3.29 -31.42 -10.45
C LEU A 265 -2.69 -30.02 -10.56
N LEU A 266 -2.79 -29.40 -11.74
CA LEU A 266 -2.38 -28.01 -11.92
C LEU A 266 -3.60 -27.10 -11.74
N VAL A 267 -3.48 -26.03 -10.97
CA VAL A 267 -4.60 -25.11 -10.68
C VAL A 267 -4.18 -23.66 -10.93
N GLY A 268 -4.94 -22.97 -11.76
CA GLY A 268 -4.80 -21.52 -11.96
C GLY A 268 -6.13 -20.80 -11.79
N GLN A 269 -6.07 -19.47 -11.71
CA GLN A 269 -7.27 -18.64 -11.64
C GLN A 269 -7.91 -18.48 -13.01
N SER A 270 -7.15 -18.01 -14.01
CA SER A 270 -7.70 -17.62 -15.31
C SER A 270 -6.70 -17.86 -16.45
N PRO A 271 -7.13 -18.47 -17.57
CA PRO A 271 -6.28 -18.62 -18.75
C PRO A 271 -6.02 -17.29 -19.48
N SER A 272 -6.75 -16.22 -19.15
CA SER A 272 -6.54 -14.88 -19.69
C SER A 272 -5.29 -14.16 -19.15
N SER A 273 -4.60 -14.75 -18.16
CA SER A 273 -3.43 -14.18 -17.51
C SER A 273 -2.15 -14.81 -18.07
N HIS A 274 -1.38 -14.05 -18.85
CA HIS A 274 -0.11 -14.53 -19.43
C HIS A 274 0.88 -15.06 -18.37
N VAL A 275 0.98 -14.36 -17.24
CA VAL A 275 1.78 -14.83 -16.09
C VAL A 275 1.37 -16.23 -15.64
N GLN A 276 0.07 -16.49 -15.50
CA GLN A 276 -0.40 -17.80 -15.06
C GLN A 276 -0.25 -18.85 -16.15
N THR A 277 -0.47 -18.50 -17.42
CA THR A 277 -0.23 -19.44 -18.52
C THR A 277 1.24 -19.80 -18.65
N ASP A 278 2.17 -18.88 -18.39
CA ASP A 278 3.61 -19.17 -18.38
C ASP A 278 4.01 -20.10 -17.22
N ARG A 279 3.46 -19.86 -16.01
CA ARG A 279 3.62 -20.76 -14.85
C ARG A 279 3.10 -22.16 -15.19
N ILE A 280 1.89 -22.26 -15.74
CA ILE A 280 1.30 -23.53 -16.17
C ILE A 280 2.11 -24.19 -17.29
N ALA A 281 2.60 -23.44 -18.28
CA ALA A 281 3.41 -23.99 -19.36
C ALA A 281 4.71 -24.61 -18.82
N GLY A 282 5.36 -23.94 -17.86
CA GLY A 282 6.50 -24.49 -17.13
C GLY A 282 6.17 -25.78 -16.38
N MET A 283 5.03 -25.80 -15.69
CA MET A 283 4.56 -26.98 -14.96
C MET A 283 4.25 -28.14 -15.93
N THR A 284 3.40 -27.93 -16.93
CA THR A 284 3.00 -28.92 -17.93
C THR A 284 4.20 -29.49 -18.69
N HIS A 285 5.19 -28.66 -19.03
CA HIS A 285 6.40 -29.17 -19.66
C HIS A 285 7.17 -30.12 -18.73
N ALA A 286 7.31 -29.76 -17.45
CA ALA A 286 8.01 -30.57 -16.46
C ALA A 286 7.27 -31.85 -16.04
N THR A 287 5.96 -31.96 -16.32
CA THR A 287 5.20 -33.20 -16.11
C THR A 287 5.26 -34.17 -17.29
N GLY A 288 5.77 -33.73 -18.45
CA GLY A 288 5.80 -34.51 -19.68
C GLY A 288 4.67 -34.20 -20.68
N GLY A 289 3.84 -33.18 -20.43
CA GLY A 289 2.88 -32.62 -21.40
C GLY A 289 1.40 -32.91 -21.13
N ASP A 290 1.07 -34.01 -20.44
CA ASP A 290 -0.33 -34.52 -20.38
C ASP A 290 -1.02 -34.28 -19.03
N THR A 291 -0.69 -33.18 -18.33
CA THR A 291 -1.28 -32.93 -17.01
C THR A 291 -2.50 -32.01 -17.11
N PRO A 292 -3.65 -32.41 -16.53
CA PRO A 292 -4.85 -31.59 -16.55
C PRO A 292 -4.64 -30.30 -15.76
N VAL A 293 -5.13 -29.20 -16.34
CA VAL A 293 -5.15 -27.87 -15.73
C VAL A 293 -6.58 -27.51 -15.39
N HIS A 294 -6.79 -27.06 -14.16
CA HIS A 294 -8.08 -26.57 -13.68
C HIS A 294 -8.03 -25.05 -13.51
N TRP A 295 -8.94 -24.33 -14.17
CA TRP A 295 -9.07 -22.88 -14.09
C TRP A 295 -10.28 -22.50 -13.24
N LEU A 296 -10.05 -21.76 -12.15
CA LEU A 296 -11.10 -21.44 -11.18
C LEU A 296 -12.16 -20.46 -11.70
N ASP A 297 -11.82 -19.64 -12.69
CA ASP A 297 -12.80 -18.77 -13.38
C ASP A 297 -13.77 -19.60 -14.27
N ASP A 298 -13.37 -20.79 -14.71
CA ASP A 298 -14.18 -21.65 -15.59
C ASP A 298 -15.10 -22.58 -14.78
N ALA A 299 -14.60 -23.12 -13.66
CA ALA A 299 -15.37 -24.00 -12.78
C ALA A 299 -14.79 -23.99 -11.35
N PRO A 300 -15.61 -24.27 -10.32
CA PRO A 300 -15.10 -24.48 -8.96
C PRO A 300 -14.28 -25.76 -8.86
N LEU A 301 -13.24 -25.73 -8.02
CA LEU A 301 -12.42 -26.91 -7.74
C LEU A 301 -13.27 -28.01 -7.06
N PRO A 302 -13.18 -29.28 -7.52
CA PRO A 302 -13.87 -30.40 -6.89
C PRO A 302 -13.60 -30.52 -5.39
N PRO A 303 -14.49 -31.17 -4.62
CA PRO A 303 -14.25 -31.43 -3.21
C PRO A 303 -12.94 -32.19 -2.98
N PRO A 304 -12.18 -31.86 -1.90
CA PRO A 304 -10.93 -32.55 -1.53
C PRO A 304 -10.98 -34.07 -1.56
N GLU A 305 -12.04 -34.65 -1.02
CA GLU A 305 -12.28 -36.09 -0.95
C GLU A 305 -12.42 -36.72 -2.35
N THR A 306 -13.04 -36.00 -3.29
CA THR A 306 -13.15 -36.44 -4.69
C THR A 306 -11.77 -36.43 -5.37
N LEU A 307 -10.96 -35.39 -5.13
CA LEU A 307 -9.60 -35.32 -5.67
C LEU A 307 -8.73 -36.46 -5.13
N ALA A 308 -8.82 -36.74 -3.82
CA ALA A 308 -8.13 -37.85 -3.18
C ALA A 308 -8.59 -39.22 -3.72
N ALA A 309 -9.90 -39.41 -3.90
CA ALA A 309 -10.47 -40.64 -4.49
C ALA A 309 -10.03 -40.85 -5.96
N GLN A 310 -9.77 -39.76 -6.69
CA GLN A 310 -9.15 -39.78 -8.03
C GLN A 310 -7.64 -40.03 -7.98
N GLY A 311 -7.05 -40.26 -6.82
CA GLY A 311 -5.63 -40.52 -6.63
C GLY A 311 -4.73 -39.30 -6.86
N ILE A 312 -5.27 -38.07 -6.83
CA ILE A 312 -4.43 -36.86 -6.83
C ILE A 312 -3.69 -36.81 -5.49
N THR A 313 -2.36 -36.70 -5.56
CA THR A 313 -1.49 -36.67 -4.36
C THR A 313 -0.78 -35.33 -4.18
N ALA A 314 -0.84 -34.45 -5.19
CA ALA A 314 -0.32 -33.11 -5.09
C ALA A 314 -1.14 -32.13 -5.94
N ILE A 315 -1.24 -30.89 -5.47
CA ILE A 315 -1.86 -29.78 -6.19
C ILE A 315 -0.82 -28.67 -6.35
N ALA A 316 -0.47 -28.36 -7.59
CA ALA A 316 0.42 -27.26 -7.93
C ALA A 316 -0.39 -26.05 -8.38
N THR A 317 -0.37 -24.97 -7.60
CA THR A 317 -1.13 -23.76 -7.93
C THR A 317 -0.25 -22.69 -8.57
N THR A 318 -0.86 -21.80 -9.36
CA THR A 318 -0.18 -20.65 -9.96
C THR A 318 -0.03 -19.47 -9.01
N SER A 319 -0.56 -19.51 -7.78
CA SER A 319 -0.44 -18.42 -6.79
C SER A 319 -0.74 -18.89 -5.37
N ASP A 320 -0.10 -18.26 -4.39
CA ASP A 320 -0.35 -18.45 -2.97
C ASP A 320 -1.80 -18.12 -2.60
N LEU A 321 -2.43 -17.14 -3.26
CA LEU A 321 -3.84 -16.81 -2.99
C LEU A 321 -4.80 -17.93 -3.38
N ILE A 322 -4.40 -18.82 -4.29
CA ILE A 322 -5.15 -20.03 -4.64
C ILE A 322 -4.83 -21.15 -3.63
N ALA A 323 -3.56 -21.30 -3.27
CA ALA A 323 -3.10 -22.37 -2.39
C ALA A 323 -3.56 -22.21 -0.93
N LEU A 324 -3.55 -20.99 -0.39
CA LEU A 324 -3.85 -20.75 1.02
C LEU A 324 -5.28 -21.20 1.42
N PRO A 325 -6.36 -20.82 0.69
CA PRO A 325 -7.70 -21.35 0.97
C PRO A 325 -7.80 -22.86 0.74
N LEU A 326 -7.02 -23.40 -0.20
CA LEU A 326 -7.00 -24.83 -0.49
C LEU A 326 -6.43 -25.62 0.70
N LEU A 327 -5.36 -25.17 1.34
CA LEU A 327 -4.82 -25.80 2.56
C LEU A 327 -5.93 -25.97 3.62
N THR A 328 -6.68 -24.90 3.90
CA THR A 328 -7.80 -24.93 4.85
C THR A 328 -8.88 -25.91 4.43
N ARG A 329 -9.27 -25.94 3.14
CA ARG A 329 -10.29 -26.86 2.62
C ARG A 329 -9.85 -28.33 2.74
N LEU A 330 -8.60 -28.65 2.41
CA LEU A 330 -8.07 -30.01 2.51
C LEU A 330 -8.04 -30.47 3.97
N GLN A 331 -7.61 -29.61 4.90
CA GLN A 331 -7.58 -29.91 6.33
C GLN A 331 -8.99 -30.09 6.91
N ALA A 332 -9.95 -29.25 6.51
CA ALA A 332 -11.36 -29.38 6.92
C ALA A 332 -11.99 -30.69 6.44
N ALA A 333 -11.53 -31.24 5.31
CA ALA A 333 -11.90 -32.56 4.82
C ALA A 333 -11.16 -33.72 5.52
N GLY A 334 -10.34 -33.43 6.54
CA GLY A 334 -9.62 -34.43 7.33
C GLY A 334 -8.32 -34.94 6.69
N LEU A 335 -7.85 -34.34 5.59
CA LEU A 335 -6.61 -34.74 4.94
C LEU A 335 -5.39 -34.20 5.71
N ARG A 336 -4.38 -35.06 5.90
CA ARG A 336 -3.11 -34.72 6.57
C ARG A 336 -2.12 -34.19 5.55
N LEU A 337 -1.77 -32.92 5.65
CA LEU A 337 -0.81 -32.30 4.74
C LEU A 337 0.62 -32.39 5.32
N PRO A 338 1.65 -32.75 4.54
CA PRO A 338 1.64 -33.06 3.11
C PRO A 338 1.37 -34.54 2.77
N ARG A 339 1.13 -35.40 3.78
CA ARG A 339 1.10 -36.88 3.63
C ARG A 339 0.04 -37.40 2.67
N ASP A 340 -1.19 -36.93 2.83
CA ASP A 340 -2.33 -37.34 2.02
C ASP A 340 -2.42 -36.47 0.76
N MET A 341 -1.97 -35.20 0.83
CA MET A 341 -1.91 -34.30 -0.32
C MET A 341 -0.87 -33.19 -0.11
N ALA A 342 0.03 -33.01 -1.09
CA ALA A 342 0.97 -31.90 -1.11
C ALA A 342 0.37 -30.69 -1.83
N VAL A 343 0.74 -29.47 -1.43
CA VAL A 343 0.28 -28.23 -2.07
C VAL A 343 1.44 -27.26 -2.26
N THR A 344 1.60 -26.71 -3.47
CA THR A 344 2.54 -25.62 -3.75
C THR A 344 1.81 -24.36 -4.18
N GLY A 345 2.37 -23.21 -3.83
CA GLY A 345 1.96 -21.91 -4.33
C GLY A 345 3.01 -21.24 -5.22
N PHE A 346 2.80 -19.94 -5.41
CA PHE A 346 3.67 -19.02 -6.15
C PHE A 346 3.48 -17.62 -5.56
N ASP A 347 4.50 -16.77 -5.59
CA ASP A 347 4.53 -15.36 -5.14
C ASP A 347 5.16 -15.14 -3.76
N ASN A 348 5.28 -16.16 -2.90
CA ASN A 348 5.82 -16.04 -1.53
C ASN A 348 5.22 -14.90 -0.72
N HIS A 349 3.90 -14.88 -0.63
CA HIS A 349 3.19 -13.90 0.21
C HIS A 349 3.57 -14.07 1.68
N ALA A 350 3.50 -13.00 2.48
CA ALA A 350 3.84 -13.03 3.90
C ALA A 350 3.11 -14.16 4.66
N PHE A 351 1.84 -14.40 4.31
CA PHE A 351 1.02 -15.46 4.91
C PHE A 351 1.48 -16.88 4.58
N SER A 352 2.26 -17.07 3.50
CA SER A 352 2.73 -18.40 3.07
C SER A 352 3.57 -19.10 4.14
N ALA A 353 4.36 -18.36 4.92
CA ALA A 353 5.15 -18.92 6.02
C ALA A 353 4.37 -19.07 7.34
N LEU A 354 3.26 -18.33 7.50
CA LEU A 354 2.53 -18.21 8.77
C LEU A 354 1.44 -19.26 8.97
N VAL A 355 0.99 -19.89 7.88
CA VAL A 355 0.00 -20.98 7.96
C VAL A 355 0.64 -22.31 8.39
N ALA A 356 -0.18 -23.22 8.91
CA ALA A 356 0.25 -24.56 9.31
C ALA A 356 -0.48 -25.64 8.49
N PRO A 357 0.22 -26.44 7.67
CA PRO A 357 1.66 -26.36 7.43
C PRO A 357 2.05 -25.14 6.58
N GLY A 358 3.28 -24.64 6.75
CA GLY A 358 3.80 -23.52 5.93
C GLY A 358 3.80 -23.88 4.45
N LEU A 359 3.36 -22.97 3.60
CA LEU A 359 3.19 -23.16 2.17
C LEU A 359 4.55 -23.12 1.45
N THR A 360 4.89 -24.21 0.76
CA THR A 360 5.97 -24.28 -0.24
C THR A 360 5.56 -23.44 -1.43
N THR A 361 6.42 -22.53 -1.85
CA THR A 361 6.06 -21.51 -2.86
C THR A 361 7.27 -21.04 -3.64
N VAL A 362 7.04 -20.49 -4.82
CA VAL A 362 8.09 -19.82 -5.62
C VAL A 362 8.16 -18.35 -5.25
N ALA A 363 9.31 -17.91 -4.76
CA ALA A 363 9.62 -16.52 -4.49
C ALA A 363 10.18 -15.82 -5.74
N GLN A 364 9.68 -14.61 -5.97
CA GLN A 364 10.19 -13.69 -6.98
C GLN A 364 11.14 -12.69 -6.31
N ASP A 365 12.20 -12.29 -7.02
CA ASP A 365 13.09 -11.21 -6.55
C ASP A 365 12.50 -9.84 -6.95
N LEU A 366 11.58 -9.34 -6.12
CA LEU A 366 10.91 -8.06 -6.34
C LEU A 366 11.90 -6.88 -6.36
N ARG A 367 13.02 -6.98 -5.64
CA ARG A 367 14.07 -5.95 -5.64
C ARG A 367 14.78 -5.91 -6.98
N ALA A 368 15.15 -7.05 -7.54
CA ALA A 368 15.76 -7.13 -8.87
C ALA A 368 14.78 -6.68 -9.97
N ILE A 369 13.49 -7.00 -9.85
CA ILE A 369 12.44 -6.53 -10.77
C ILE A 369 12.31 -5.00 -10.69
N ALA A 370 12.19 -4.43 -9.49
CA ALA A 370 12.13 -2.99 -9.28
C ALA A 370 13.37 -2.27 -9.83
N SER A 371 14.57 -2.77 -9.50
CA SER A 371 15.83 -2.20 -9.97
C SER A 371 15.98 -2.26 -11.48
N GLY A 372 15.60 -3.36 -12.11
CA GLY A 372 15.61 -3.47 -13.57
C GLY A 372 14.59 -2.55 -14.25
N ALA A 373 13.37 -2.41 -13.69
CA ALA A 373 12.37 -1.49 -14.21
C ALA A 373 12.85 -0.03 -14.13
N LEU A 374 13.35 0.41 -12.97
CA LEU A 374 13.81 1.79 -12.79
C LEU A 374 15.14 2.07 -13.52
N GLY A 375 16.03 1.07 -13.64
CA GLY A 375 17.24 1.17 -14.45
C GLY A 375 16.94 1.40 -15.92
N ARG A 376 15.92 0.72 -16.47
CA ARG A 376 15.45 0.97 -17.84
C ARG A 376 14.89 2.38 -18.00
N LEU A 377 14.06 2.84 -17.06
CA LEU A 377 13.51 4.20 -17.10
C LEU A 377 14.58 5.27 -17.04
N ALA A 378 15.59 5.08 -16.19
CA ALA A 378 16.73 6.00 -16.10
C ALA A 378 17.46 6.13 -17.45
N ALA A 379 17.77 5.00 -18.11
CA ALA A 379 18.40 5.01 -19.43
C ALA A 379 17.56 5.76 -20.47
N GLN A 380 16.25 5.51 -20.50
CA GLN A 380 15.33 6.19 -21.43
C GLN A 380 15.23 7.69 -21.16
N LEU A 381 15.12 8.09 -19.89
CA LEU A 381 15.05 9.51 -19.50
C LEU A 381 16.31 10.26 -19.95
N ASP A 382 17.48 9.65 -19.82
CA ASP A 382 18.75 10.24 -20.22
C ASP A 382 19.05 10.07 -21.72
N SER A 383 18.04 9.74 -22.53
CA SER A 383 18.14 9.57 -23.99
C SER A 383 19.18 8.53 -24.44
N HIS A 384 19.46 7.55 -23.58
CA HIS A 384 20.26 6.39 -23.94
C HIS A 384 19.37 5.33 -24.63
N PRO A 385 19.97 4.40 -25.41
CA PRO A 385 19.23 3.27 -25.95
C PRO A 385 18.50 2.52 -24.83
N ALA A 386 17.24 2.14 -25.09
CA ALA A 386 16.49 1.34 -24.13
C ALA A 386 17.22 0.02 -23.87
N LEU A 387 17.40 -0.34 -22.60
CA LEU A 387 17.96 -1.62 -22.21
C LEU A 387 17.11 -2.77 -22.81
N PRO A 388 17.69 -3.94 -23.12
CA PRO A 388 16.88 -5.07 -23.57
C PRO A 388 15.93 -5.55 -22.46
N PRO A 389 14.81 -6.23 -22.81
CA PRO A 389 13.98 -6.90 -21.82
C PRO A 389 14.81 -7.86 -20.95
N ARG A 390 14.51 -7.92 -19.66
CA ARG A 390 15.23 -8.77 -18.71
C ARG A 390 14.29 -9.77 -18.04
N THR A 391 14.73 -11.03 -17.95
CA THR A 391 14.08 -12.04 -17.12
C THR A 391 14.83 -12.17 -15.80
N VAL A 392 14.09 -12.16 -14.69
CA VAL A 392 14.62 -12.28 -13.33
C VAL A 392 14.42 -13.71 -12.82
N PRO A 393 15.48 -14.43 -12.42
CA PRO A 393 15.36 -15.77 -11.85
C PRO A 393 14.45 -15.80 -10.62
N VAL A 394 13.83 -16.94 -10.39
CA VAL A 394 12.96 -17.21 -9.24
C VAL A 394 13.51 -18.37 -8.41
N GLN A 395 13.09 -18.46 -7.16
CA GLN A 395 13.55 -19.50 -6.24
C GLN A 395 12.38 -20.25 -5.62
N LEU A 396 12.48 -21.58 -5.53
CA LEU A 396 11.53 -22.37 -4.75
C LEU A 396 11.92 -22.34 -3.26
N LEU A 397 10.99 -21.96 -2.41
CA LEU A 397 11.12 -22.00 -0.95
C LEU A 397 10.36 -23.20 -0.41
N ARG A 398 11.07 -24.18 0.17
CA ARG A 398 10.46 -25.44 0.63
C ARG A 398 9.92 -25.29 2.05
N ARG A 399 8.66 -25.66 2.26
CA ARG A 399 7.99 -25.61 3.56
C ARG A 399 7.11 -26.83 3.81
N GLY A 400 6.42 -26.85 4.96
CA GLY A 400 5.67 -28.01 5.43
C GLY A 400 4.57 -28.54 4.50
N SER A 401 4.07 -27.75 3.56
CA SER A 401 2.98 -28.17 2.65
C SER A 401 3.40 -29.17 1.57
N THR A 402 4.69 -29.47 1.45
CA THR A 402 5.22 -30.50 0.53
C THR A 402 6.28 -31.39 1.16
N THR A 403 7.02 -30.91 2.16
CA THR A 403 8.13 -31.65 2.78
C THR A 403 7.93 -31.80 4.28
N THR A 404 8.36 -32.93 4.84
CA THR A 404 8.48 -33.11 6.30
C THR A 404 9.75 -32.46 6.86
N HIS A 405 10.67 -32.02 6.00
CA HIS A 405 11.89 -31.26 6.31
C HIS A 405 11.84 -29.89 5.61
N PRO A 406 11.22 -28.86 6.23
CA PRO A 406 11.13 -27.51 5.65
C PRO A 406 12.48 -26.77 5.69
N ASP A 407 12.71 -25.86 4.73
CA ASP A 407 13.88 -24.97 4.77
C ASP A 407 13.73 -24.02 5.97
N THR A 408 14.71 -24.02 6.88
CA THR A 408 14.68 -23.22 8.12
C THR A 408 15.18 -21.78 7.92
N THR A 409 15.51 -21.38 6.69
CA THR A 409 16.09 -20.07 6.40
C THR A 409 15.00 -19.01 6.26
N HIS A 410 14.90 -18.15 7.28
CA HIS A 410 14.13 -16.90 7.22
C HIS A 410 14.89 -15.90 6.32
N PRO A 411 14.26 -15.29 5.29
CA PRO A 411 14.94 -14.39 4.37
C PRO A 411 15.43 -13.05 4.97
N ASP A 412 15.07 -12.72 6.21
CA ASP A 412 15.39 -11.42 6.83
C ASP A 412 16.59 -11.43 7.80
N LYS A 413 17.40 -12.49 7.78
CA LYS A 413 18.70 -12.50 8.51
C LYS A 413 19.86 -12.36 7.54
N GLU A 414 19.97 -11.19 6.90
CA GLU A 414 21.28 -10.70 6.50
C GLU A 414 22.11 -10.51 7.77
N THR A 415 23.18 -11.30 7.89
CA THR A 415 24.20 -11.09 8.91
C THR A 415 24.95 -9.80 8.52
N PRO A 416 25.09 -8.80 9.39
CA PRO A 416 25.92 -7.64 9.07
C PRO A 416 27.36 -8.12 8.89
N ALA A 417 27.95 -7.81 7.73
CA ALA A 417 29.38 -7.98 7.48
C ALA A 417 30.20 -6.95 8.27
#